data_AF-A0A613AVN8-F1
#
_entry.id   AF-A0A613AVN8-F1
#
_cell.length_a   1.000
_cell.length_b   1.000
_cell.length_c   1.000
_cell.angle_alpha   90.00
_cell.angle_beta   90.00
_cell.angle_gamma   90.00
#
_symmetry.space_group_name_H-M   'P 1'
#
loop_
_entity.id
_entity.type
_entity.pdbx_description
1 polymer ?
#
loop_
_entity_poly.entity_id
_entity_poly.type
_entity_poly.pdbx_seq_one_letter_code
_entity_poly.pdbx_strand_id
1 'polypeptide(L)'
;MGEFSNLLNSIPGWLSSSLTALVGTLIGGWFTLKGVTQQAKLSKVETERESLELQLSVLKGVKGEVFTLINLYNKRMKTHVDNIKPGQMLILTFPVGDDNFTFYEQNANVIAKLNDSARDSIINIYTYSRSL
;
A
#
# COMPACT_ATOMS: atom_id res chain seq x y z
N MET A 1 44.17 21.29 32.84
CA MET A 1 43.90 22.38 31.87
C MET A 1 45.16 23.10 31.39
N GLY A 2 46.28 23.14 32.14
CA GLY A 2 47.51 23.84 31.70
C GLY A 2 48.34 23.16 30.60
N GLU A 3 48.36 21.83 30.53
CA GLU A 3 49.21 21.10 29.56
C GLU A 3 48.66 21.12 28.13
N PHE A 4 47.33 21.06 27.95
CA PHE A 4 46.68 21.14 26.64
C PHE A 4 46.88 22.53 25.99
N SER A 5 46.89 23.58 26.81
CA SER A 5 47.11 24.97 26.37
C SER A 5 48.55 25.23 25.94
N ASN A 6 49.54 24.62 26.61
CA ASN A 6 50.95 24.74 26.22
C ASN A 6 51.27 23.95 24.94
N LEU A 7 50.58 22.84 24.69
CA LEU A 7 50.72 22.03 23.48
C LEU A 7 50.09 22.71 22.25
N LEU A 8 49.02 23.49 22.42
CA LEU A 8 48.42 24.29 21.34
C LEU A 8 49.26 25.52 20.95
N ASN A 9 50.03 26.09 21.88
CA ASN A 9 50.87 27.27 21.65
C ASN A 9 52.21 26.97 20.94
N SER A 10 52.62 25.70 20.83
CA SER A 10 53.85 25.29 20.13
C SER A 10 53.60 24.80 18.69
N ILE A 11 52.35 24.78 18.25
CA ILE A 11 51.92 24.25 16.95
C ILE A 11 51.75 25.39 15.93
N PRO A 12 52.30 25.28 14.70
CA PRO A 12 52.09 26.28 13.64
C PRO A 12 50.60 26.50 13.35
N GLY A 13 50.19 27.76 13.09
CA GLY A 13 48.77 28.12 12.91
C GLY A 13 48.03 27.34 11.80
N TRP A 14 48.74 26.88 10.76
CA TRP A 14 48.18 26.02 9.71
C TRP A 14 47.81 24.61 10.20
N LEU A 15 48.54 24.09 11.20
CA LEU A 15 48.28 22.76 11.78
C LEU A 15 47.13 22.82 12.81
N SER A 16 47.04 23.90 13.59
CA SER A 16 45.91 24.15 14.50
C SER A 16 44.57 24.31 13.76
N SER A 17 44.56 25.06 12.67
CA SER A 17 43.37 25.22 11.80
C SER A 17 42.97 23.91 11.12
N SER A 18 43.94 23.12 10.67
CA SER A 18 43.70 21.80 10.07
C SER A 18 43.10 20.80 11.07
N LEU A 19 43.60 20.76 12.31
CA LEU A 19 43.04 19.93 13.38
C LEU A 19 41.61 20.34 13.73
N THR A 20 41.34 21.64 13.78
CA THR A 20 39.99 22.18 14.03
C THR A 20 39.01 21.81 12.92
N ALA A 21 39.43 21.92 11.65
CA ALA A 21 38.63 21.51 10.50
C ALA A 21 38.38 19.99 10.47
N LEU A 22 39.36 19.18 10.86
CA LEU A 22 39.23 17.72 10.97
C LEU A 22 38.21 17.34 12.04
N VAL A 23 38.30 17.94 13.23
CA VAL A 23 37.32 17.73 14.31
C VAL A 23 35.92 18.16 13.89
N GLY A 24 35.79 19.32 13.24
CA GLY A 24 34.52 19.80 12.70
C GLY A 24 33.92 18.86 11.65
N THR A 25 34.74 18.33 10.75
CA THR A 25 34.31 17.36 9.73
C THR A 25 33.91 16.02 10.34
N LEU A 26 34.64 15.53 11.36
CA LEU A 26 34.31 14.30 12.06
C LEU A 26 32.98 14.41 12.81
N ILE A 27 32.78 15.51 13.55
CA ILE A 27 31.53 15.77 14.27
C ILE A 27 30.38 15.96 13.26
N GLY A 28 30.58 16.78 12.23
CA GLY A 28 29.59 17.00 11.17
C GLY A 28 29.19 15.70 10.48
N GLY A 29 30.17 14.89 10.05
CA GLY A 29 29.95 13.58 9.43
C GLY A 29 29.20 12.61 10.34
N TRP A 30 29.49 12.59 11.64
CA TRP A 30 28.77 11.77 12.61
C TRP A 30 27.30 12.17 12.75
N PHE A 31 27.01 13.47 12.84
CA PHE A 31 25.63 13.97 12.88
C PHE A 31 24.90 13.73 11.55
N THR A 32 25.57 13.86 10.40
CA THR A 32 25.00 13.51 9.10
C THR A 32 24.63 12.03 9.02
N LEU A 33 25.53 11.12 9.44
CA LEU A 33 25.25 9.69 9.46
C LEU A 33 24.06 9.35 10.37
N LYS A 34 23.99 9.96 11.56
CA LYS A 34 22.84 9.82 12.45
C LYS A 34 21.54 10.36 11.84
N GLY A 35 21.60 11.50 11.16
CA GLY A 35 20.44 12.08 10.48
C GLY A 35 19.92 11.17 9.36
N VAL A 36 20.81 10.70 8.49
CA VAL A 36 20.47 9.82 7.36
C VAL A 36 19.90 8.48 7.84
N THR A 37 20.48 7.88 8.89
CA THR A 37 19.97 6.62 9.45
C THR A 37 18.59 6.76 10.08
N GLN A 38 18.34 7.86 10.81
CA GLN A 38 17.02 8.15 11.36
C GLN A 38 15.99 8.40 10.24
N GLN A 39 16.37 9.14 9.21
CA GLN A 39 15.50 9.40 8.06
C GLN A 39 15.18 8.12 7.28
N ALA A 40 16.16 7.25 7.07
CA ALA A 40 15.95 5.95 6.42
C ALA A 40 14.97 5.07 7.23
N LYS A 41 15.08 5.08 8.56
CA LYS A 41 14.15 4.36 9.44
C LYS A 41 12.72 4.91 9.33
N LEU A 42 12.56 6.24 9.36
CA LEU A 42 11.24 6.88 9.21
C LEU A 42 10.64 6.61 7.82
N SER A 43 11.46 6.71 6.76
CA SER A 43 11.05 6.41 5.40
C SER A 43 10.56 4.97 5.25
N LYS A 44 11.23 3.99 5.87
CA LYS A 44 10.79 2.60 5.85
C LYS A 44 9.40 2.44 6.48
N VAL A 45 9.18 3.05 7.64
CA VAL A 45 7.88 3.01 8.33
C VAL A 45 6.79 3.67 7.50
N GLU A 46 7.07 4.81 6.87
CA GLU A 46 6.09 5.47 6.00
C GLU A 46 5.75 4.63 4.77
N THR A 47 6.76 4.05 4.09
CA THR A 47 6.53 3.15 2.96
C THR A 47 5.70 1.92 3.34
N GLU A 48 5.95 1.33 4.52
CA GLU A 48 5.13 0.23 5.04
C GLU A 48 3.68 0.69 5.26
N ARG A 49 3.48 1.88 5.86
CA ARG A 49 2.16 2.47 6.10
C ARG A 49 1.40 2.74 4.79
N GLU A 50 2.03 3.40 3.84
CA GLU A 50 1.47 3.66 2.50
C GLU A 50 1.10 2.36 1.79
N SER A 51 1.91 1.31 1.93
CA SER A 51 1.63 -0.01 1.34
C SER A 51 0.37 -0.64 1.93
N LEU A 52 0.16 -0.51 3.24
CA LEU A 52 -1.03 -1.03 3.93
C LEU A 52 -2.27 -0.21 3.58
N GLU A 53 -2.15 1.11 3.49
CA GLU A 53 -3.24 2.00 3.08
C GLU A 53 -3.69 1.67 1.65
N LEU A 54 -2.75 1.43 0.73
CA LEU A 54 -3.04 1.00 -0.63
C LEU A 54 -3.75 -0.36 -0.66
N GLN A 55 -3.24 -1.36 0.07
CA GLN A 55 -3.89 -2.68 0.15
C GLN A 55 -5.32 -2.57 0.70
N LEU A 56 -5.52 -1.77 1.76
CA LEU A 56 -6.83 -1.56 2.35
C LEU A 56 -7.79 -0.85 1.37
N SER A 57 -7.30 0.14 0.63
CA SER A 57 -8.08 0.84 -0.40
C SER A 57 -8.57 -0.13 -1.48
N VAL A 58 -7.67 -0.99 -1.99
CA VAL A 58 -8.02 -2.01 -2.98
C VAL A 58 -9.04 -3.01 -2.44
N LEU A 59 -8.86 -3.51 -1.20
CA LEU A 59 -9.84 -4.40 -0.57
C LEU A 59 -11.23 -3.76 -0.44
N LYS A 60 -11.29 -2.47 -0.07
CA LYS A 60 -12.55 -1.72 -0.02
C LYS A 60 -13.19 -1.58 -1.39
N GLY A 61 -12.41 -1.30 -2.43
CA GLY A 61 -12.90 -1.18 -3.79
C GLY A 61 -13.43 -2.50 -4.35
N VAL A 62 -12.68 -3.60 -4.20
CA VAL A 62 -13.14 -4.96 -4.57
C VAL A 62 -14.43 -5.32 -3.82
N LYS A 63 -14.50 -5.05 -2.52
CA LYS A 63 -15.74 -5.23 -1.75
C LYS A 63 -16.89 -4.41 -2.34
N GLY A 64 -16.66 -3.13 -2.66
CA GLY A 64 -17.67 -2.24 -3.24
C GLY A 64 -18.20 -2.73 -4.59
N GLU A 65 -17.31 -3.23 -5.44
CA GLU A 65 -17.64 -3.82 -6.74
C GLU A 65 -18.55 -5.05 -6.57
N VAL A 66 -18.13 -6.01 -5.74
CA VAL A 66 -18.92 -7.23 -5.44
C VAL A 66 -20.29 -6.88 -4.84
N PHE A 67 -20.35 -5.95 -3.88
CA PHE A 67 -21.62 -5.53 -3.27
C PHE A 67 -22.55 -4.86 -4.28
N THR A 68 -22.01 -4.02 -5.16
CA THR A 68 -22.79 -3.37 -6.23
C THR A 68 -23.39 -4.41 -7.17
N LEU A 69 -22.63 -5.43 -7.54
CA LEU A 69 -23.09 -6.51 -8.41
C LEU A 69 -24.21 -7.33 -7.77
N ILE A 70 -24.02 -7.75 -6.51
CA ILE A 70 -25.03 -8.51 -5.78
C ILE A 70 -26.31 -7.67 -5.60
N ASN A 71 -26.19 -6.39 -5.30
CA ASN A 71 -27.35 -5.50 -5.17
C ASN A 71 -28.10 -5.33 -6.49
N LEU A 72 -27.38 -5.18 -7.60
CA LEU A 72 -27.98 -5.09 -8.92
C LEU A 72 -28.70 -6.39 -9.31
N TYR A 73 -28.06 -7.54 -9.06
CA TYR A 73 -28.65 -8.85 -9.25
C TYR A 73 -29.94 -8.99 -8.44
N ASN A 74 -29.88 -8.75 -7.12
CA ASN A 74 -31.05 -8.85 -6.24
C ASN A 74 -32.18 -7.92 -6.67
N LYS A 75 -31.86 -6.69 -7.07
CA LYS A 75 -32.84 -5.72 -7.57
C LYS A 75 -33.54 -6.23 -8.84
N ARG A 76 -32.80 -6.76 -9.81
CA ARG A 76 -33.35 -7.32 -11.05
C ARG A 76 -34.19 -8.56 -10.77
N MET A 77 -33.66 -9.50 -9.99
CA MET A 77 -34.34 -10.76 -9.66
C MET A 77 -35.63 -10.56 -8.88
N LYS A 78 -35.65 -9.60 -7.95
CA LYS A 78 -36.84 -9.27 -7.19
C LYS A 78 -38.04 -8.98 -8.09
N THR A 79 -37.85 -8.20 -9.16
CA THR A 79 -38.93 -7.91 -10.11
C THR A 79 -39.46 -9.16 -10.79
N HIS A 80 -38.60 -10.12 -11.14
CA HIS A 80 -39.06 -11.35 -11.77
C HIS A 80 -39.77 -12.29 -10.79
N VAL A 81 -39.26 -12.41 -9.57
CA VAL A 81 -39.86 -13.23 -8.52
C VAL A 81 -41.20 -12.66 -8.05
N ASP A 82 -41.30 -11.34 -7.87
CA ASP A 82 -42.54 -10.70 -7.40
C ASP A 82 -43.69 -10.82 -8.42
N ASN A 83 -43.37 -11.01 -9.72
CA ASN A 83 -44.36 -11.03 -10.80
C ASN A 83 -44.74 -12.44 -11.29
N ILE A 84 -44.11 -13.51 -10.78
CA ILE A 84 -44.40 -14.88 -11.21
C ILE A 84 -45.72 -15.38 -10.60
N LYS A 85 -46.60 -15.97 -11.41
CA LYS A 85 -47.87 -16.55 -10.95
C LYS A 85 -47.75 -18.06 -10.73
N PRO A 86 -48.60 -18.67 -9.88
CA PRO A 86 -48.65 -20.12 -9.71
C PRO A 86 -48.82 -20.84 -11.05
N GLY A 87 -48.01 -21.87 -11.28
CA GLY A 87 -48.02 -22.67 -12.52
C GLY A 87 -47.26 -22.05 -13.69
N GLN A 88 -46.66 -20.86 -13.54
CA GLN A 88 -45.81 -20.25 -14.56
C GLN A 88 -44.34 -20.58 -14.34
N MET A 89 -43.59 -20.77 -15.43
CA MET A 89 -42.13 -20.94 -15.40
C MET A 89 -41.45 -19.58 -15.23
N LEU A 90 -40.40 -19.53 -14.40
CA LEU A 90 -39.54 -18.35 -14.27
C LEU A 90 -38.62 -18.26 -15.49
N ILE A 91 -39.02 -17.47 -16.49
CA ILE A 91 -38.21 -17.23 -17.67
C ILE A 91 -37.31 -16.02 -17.40
N LEU A 92 -36.01 -16.27 -17.29
CA LEU A 92 -34.97 -15.26 -17.05
C LEU A 92 -33.93 -15.32 -18.15
N THR A 93 -33.54 -14.16 -18.64
CA THR A 93 -32.40 -14.01 -19.55
C THR A 93 -31.43 -13.04 -18.90
N PHE A 94 -30.26 -13.56 -18.51
CA PHE A 94 -29.19 -12.73 -18.00
C PHE A 94 -28.40 -12.18 -19.19
N PRO A 95 -28.27 -10.84 -19.34
CA PRO A 95 -27.37 -10.30 -20.33
C PRO A 95 -25.94 -10.60 -19.90
N VAL A 96 -25.28 -11.50 -20.64
CA VAL A 96 -23.83 -11.74 -20.54
C VAL A 96 -23.16 -10.71 -21.44
N GLY A 97 -22.40 -9.76 -20.90
CA GLY A 97 -21.77 -8.77 -21.78
C GLY A 97 -20.89 -7.73 -21.13
N ASP A 98 -21.18 -7.27 -19.91
CA ASP A 98 -20.41 -6.18 -19.32
C ASP A 98 -19.32 -6.72 -18.40
N ASP A 99 -18.09 -6.21 -18.59
CA ASP A 99 -16.96 -6.48 -17.71
C ASP A 99 -17.17 -5.78 -16.36
N ASN A 100 -17.86 -6.49 -15.49
CA ASN A 100 -18.30 -6.00 -14.19
C ASN A 100 -17.18 -5.91 -13.14
N PHE A 101 -15.96 -6.33 -13.49
CA PHE A 101 -14.83 -6.48 -12.57
C PHE A 101 -13.65 -5.57 -12.91
N THR A 102 -13.91 -4.40 -13.51
CA THR A 102 -12.88 -3.46 -13.94
C THR A 102 -11.97 -3.02 -12.78
N PHE A 103 -12.50 -2.85 -11.56
CA PHE A 103 -11.70 -2.45 -10.40
C PHE A 103 -10.74 -3.57 -9.98
N TYR A 104 -11.23 -4.82 -9.94
CA TYR A 104 -10.37 -5.98 -9.71
C TYR A 104 -9.23 -6.05 -10.73
N GLU A 105 -9.55 -5.96 -12.03
CA GLU A 105 -8.56 -6.11 -13.10
C GLU A 105 -7.49 -5.01 -13.06
N GLN A 106 -7.89 -3.77 -12.80
CA GLN A 106 -6.96 -2.63 -12.69
C GLN A 106 -6.02 -2.73 -11.48
N ASN A 107 -6.36 -3.52 -10.45
CA ASN A 107 -5.62 -3.60 -9.19
C ASN A 107 -5.04 -5.00 -8.92
N ALA A 108 -5.01 -5.89 -9.92
CA ALA A 108 -4.53 -7.27 -9.77
C ALA A 108 -3.10 -7.37 -9.21
N ASN A 109 -2.23 -6.41 -9.54
CA ASN A 109 -0.87 -6.32 -9.03
C ASN A 109 -0.79 -6.03 -7.51
N VAL A 110 -1.74 -5.29 -6.95
CA VAL A 110 -1.85 -5.04 -5.51
C VAL A 110 -2.48 -6.25 -4.81
N ILE A 111 -3.47 -6.87 -5.44
CA ILE A 111 -4.13 -8.09 -4.95
C ILE A 111 -3.12 -9.23 -4.81
N ALA A 112 -2.18 -9.36 -5.74
CA ALA A 112 -1.11 -10.37 -5.67
C ALA A 112 -0.21 -10.24 -4.43
N LYS A 113 -0.12 -9.03 -3.84
CA LYS A 113 0.68 -8.74 -2.63
C LYS A 113 -0.07 -8.95 -1.32
N LEU A 114 -1.37 -9.24 -1.38
CA LEU A 114 -2.16 -9.59 -0.20
C LEU A 114 -1.72 -10.96 0.33
N ASN A 115 -2.13 -11.27 1.57
CA ASN A 115 -1.98 -12.62 2.09
C ASN A 115 -2.76 -13.64 1.25
N ASP A 116 -2.33 -14.90 1.31
CA ASP A 116 -2.86 -15.97 0.45
C ASP A 116 -4.37 -16.14 0.61
N SER A 117 -4.88 -16.12 1.85
CA SER A 117 -6.31 -16.29 2.14
C SER A 117 -7.18 -15.21 1.47
N ALA A 118 -6.81 -13.94 1.60
CA ALA A 118 -7.55 -12.82 1.01
C ALA A 118 -7.45 -12.85 -0.52
N ARG A 119 -6.25 -13.09 -1.06
CA ARG A 119 -6.01 -13.18 -2.50
C ARG A 119 -6.84 -14.30 -3.12
N ASP A 120 -6.78 -15.50 -2.55
CA ASP A 120 -7.47 -16.68 -3.08
C ASP A 120 -9.00 -16.52 -2.97
N SER A 121 -9.50 -15.89 -1.89
CA SER A 121 -10.92 -15.57 -1.75
C SER A 121 -11.42 -14.64 -2.86
N ILE A 122 -10.66 -13.60 -3.19
CA ILE A 122 -11.01 -12.67 -4.26
C ILE A 122 -10.97 -13.36 -5.63
N ILE A 123 -9.90 -14.12 -5.91
CA ILE A 123 -9.76 -14.88 -7.17
C ILE A 123 -10.90 -15.88 -7.34
N ASN A 124 -11.31 -16.57 -6.28
CA ASN A 124 -12.42 -17.51 -6.32
C ASN A 124 -13.73 -16.81 -6.69
N ILE A 125 -14.08 -15.69 -6.03
CA ILE A 125 -15.29 -14.92 -6.33
C ILE A 125 -15.30 -14.49 -7.81
N TYR A 126 -14.17 -13.98 -8.30
CA TYR A 126 -14.03 -13.58 -9.70
C TYR A 126 -14.22 -14.77 -10.65
N THR A 127 -13.55 -15.88 -10.38
CA THR A 127 -13.61 -17.09 -11.20
C THR A 127 -15.03 -17.65 -11.27
N TYR A 128 -15.71 -17.75 -10.13
CA TYR A 128 -17.11 -18.16 -10.07
C TYR A 128 -18.00 -17.22 -10.88
N SER A 129 -17.83 -15.91 -10.68
CA SER A 129 -18.66 -14.90 -11.34
C SER A 129 -18.47 -14.87 -12.86
N ARG A 130 -17.29 -15.23 -13.36
CA ARG A 130 -16.99 -15.34 -14.81
C ARG A 130 -17.40 -16.68 -15.42
N SER A 131 -17.62 -17.70 -14.58
CA SER A 131 -18.07 -19.03 -15.01
C SER A 131 -19.60 -19.17 -15.13
N LEU A 132 -20.33 -18.18 -14.62
CA LEU A 132 -21.79 -18.03 -14.73
C LEU A 132 -22.17 -17.25 -15.99
#